data_AF-A0A329TE36-F1
#
_entry.id   AF-A0A329TE36-F1
#
_cell.length_a   1.000
_cell.length_b   1.000
_cell.length_c   1.000
_cell.angle_alpha   90.00
_cell.angle_beta   90.00
_cell.angle_gamma   90.00
#
_symmetry.space_group_name_H-M   'P 1'
#
loop_
_entity.id
_entity.type
_entity.pdbx_description
1 polymer ?
#
loop_
_entity_poly.entity_id
_entity_poly.type
_entity_poly.pdbx_seq_one_letter_code
_entity_poly.pdbx_strand_id
1 'polypeptide(L)'
;MTGPSGDDSADHVTTDDGVEAVDEATSTDETTRVDDEVGAVDEATTDEATTDGTAHGDDPPETSAADSPAIAVAAAVGLGVLGPVIAVVGSGGVFFLDRLAGGFPLVVSLVLTLIVGQYVAFGGLALGYLAWRGFDRSGIVSYLGVQRPSLTEVGLVVGGWVVIVLTLLVVSTVVQLLGAETASNQSAEFAVQNPAIIPLFIVAMFLVVGPSEEILYRGVVQGRLRESLPAVPAIAIASGIFAFIHVMALTGGISGRLTTVAILFFPSLVFGAVYEYTGNLVVPALLHGLHNAVIFTLLYVTVTYSDELQDMAEGGATLLPLLPF
;
A
#
# COMPACT_ATOMS: atom_id res chain seq x y z
N MET A 1 49.12 49.23 -4.22
CA MET A 1 49.86 48.61 -3.10
C MET A 1 49.28 47.21 -2.96
N THR A 2 49.83 46.20 -3.65
CA THR A 2 51.06 45.42 -3.33
C THR A 2 50.77 44.24 -2.39
N GLY A 3 50.79 43.01 -2.95
CA GLY A 3 51.24 41.81 -2.22
C GLY A 3 52.79 41.74 -2.27
N PRO A 4 53.44 40.56 -2.42
CA PRO A 4 52.91 39.18 -2.51
C PRO A 4 53.65 38.18 -1.58
N SER A 5 53.32 36.87 -1.67
CA SER A 5 54.20 35.68 -1.55
C SER A 5 53.41 34.45 -1.07
N GLY A 6 53.51 33.24 -1.64
CA GLY A 6 54.19 32.79 -2.87
C GLY A 6 54.31 31.26 -2.92
N ASP A 7 54.27 30.70 -4.14
CA ASP A 7 54.75 29.36 -4.61
C ASP A 7 54.30 28.06 -3.88
N ASP A 8 54.33 26.87 -4.50
CA ASP A 8 55.02 26.45 -5.74
C ASP A 8 54.24 25.36 -6.54
N SER A 9 54.64 25.19 -7.82
CA SER A 9 54.49 24.08 -8.81
C SER A 9 53.36 23.01 -8.68
N ALA A 10 52.52 22.73 -9.70
CA ALA A 10 52.78 22.14 -11.05
C ALA A 10 52.91 20.58 -11.02
N ASP A 11 52.62 19.77 -12.06
CA ASP A 11 52.13 19.95 -13.45
C ASP A 11 51.60 18.55 -13.97
N HIS A 12 51.08 18.25 -15.18
CA HIS A 12 50.72 18.94 -16.44
C HIS A 12 49.68 18.07 -17.24
N VAL A 13 49.19 18.53 -18.42
CA VAL A 13 48.42 17.79 -19.49
C VAL A 13 47.03 17.22 -19.09
N THR A 14 45.84 17.61 -19.57
CA THR A 14 45.25 18.14 -20.85
C THR A 14 44.85 17.11 -21.94
N THR A 15 43.53 16.93 -22.14
CA THR A 15 42.75 16.88 -23.42
C THR A 15 43.18 15.90 -24.56
N ASP A 16 42.37 15.53 -25.57
CA ASP A 16 41.17 16.17 -26.15
C ASP A 16 40.22 15.21 -26.94
N ASP A 17 39.08 15.77 -27.38
CA ASP A 17 37.96 15.37 -28.27
C ASP A 17 38.04 14.21 -29.33
N GLY A 18 36.84 13.78 -29.78
CA GLY A 18 36.55 13.01 -31.04
C GLY A 18 35.83 11.65 -30.81
N VAL A 19 34.54 11.38 -31.08
CA VAL A 19 33.53 11.69 -32.13
C VAL A 19 33.49 10.67 -33.28
N GLU A 20 32.30 10.02 -33.45
CA GLU A 20 31.83 9.20 -34.62
C GLU A 20 32.60 7.88 -34.94
N ALA A 21 32.02 6.82 -35.54
CA ALA A 21 30.61 6.45 -35.81
C ALA A 21 30.44 4.91 -36.03
N VAL A 22 29.17 4.48 -35.96
CA VAL A 22 28.46 3.33 -36.61
C VAL A 22 29.23 2.55 -37.72
N ASP A 23 29.27 1.19 -37.69
CA ASP A 23 28.41 0.34 -38.58
C ASP A 23 28.41 -1.21 -38.35
N GLU A 24 27.54 -1.86 -39.13
CA GLU A 24 27.11 -3.27 -39.34
C GLU A 24 27.97 -4.52 -38.96
N ALA A 25 27.27 -5.43 -38.27
CA ALA A 25 26.98 -6.85 -38.60
C ALA A 25 27.94 -7.77 -39.42
N THR A 26 28.05 -9.04 -38.97
CA THR A 26 28.36 -10.20 -39.84
C THR A 26 27.79 -11.53 -39.28
N SER A 27 27.12 -12.31 -40.14
CA SER A 27 26.88 -13.77 -40.05
C SER A 27 27.59 -14.44 -41.24
N THR A 28 27.85 -15.75 -41.39
CA THR A 28 27.32 -17.04 -40.87
C THR A 28 28.49 -17.94 -40.34
N ASP A 29 28.51 -19.27 -40.14
CA ASP A 29 27.95 -20.54 -40.71
C ASP A 29 27.77 -21.57 -39.57
N GLU A 30 26.75 -22.43 -39.51
CA GLU A 30 26.48 -23.67 -40.30
C GLU A 30 27.62 -24.73 -40.26
N THR A 31 27.54 -25.76 -39.43
CA THR A 31 27.08 -27.16 -39.73
C THR A 31 27.50 -28.05 -38.52
N THR A 32 27.11 -29.30 -38.26
CA THR A 32 26.30 -30.33 -38.99
C THR A 32 25.46 -31.14 -37.98
N ARG A 33 24.83 -32.27 -38.39
CA ARG A 33 23.90 -33.09 -37.58
C ARG A 33 24.02 -34.59 -37.95
N VAL A 34 23.36 -35.45 -37.15
CA VAL A 34 22.90 -36.84 -37.47
C VAL A 34 23.88 -38.04 -37.26
N ASP A 35 23.53 -38.82 -36.22
CA ASP A 35 23.31 -40.28 -36.08
C ASP A 35 24.38 -41.37 -36.36
N ASP A 36 24.44 -42.34 -35.42
CA ASP A 36 24.79 -43.78 -35.51
C ASP A 36 24.68 -44.39 -34.07
N GLU A 37 24.39 -45.67 -33.77
CA GLU A 37 23.48 -46.66 -34.38
C GLU A 37 23.01 -47.65 -33.25
N VAL A 38 22.42 -48.83 -33.55
CA VAL A 38 21.64 -49.65 -32.59
C VAL A 38 22.19 -51.07 -32.34
N GLY A 39 22.14 -51.54 -31.09
CA GLY A 39 22.16 -52.96 -30.70
C GLY A 39 22.54 -53.20 -29.23
N ALA A 40 22.29 -54.34 -28.60
CA ALA A 40 21.34 -55.45 -28.82
C ALA A 40 21.23 -56.28 -27.51
N VAL A 41 20.22 -57.13 -27.37
CA VAL A 41 19.91 -57.89 -26.13
C VAL A 41 20.76 -59.16 -25.97
N ASP A 42 21.07 -59.56 -24.73
CA ASP A 42 21.28 -60.99 -24.38
C ASP A 42 20.78 -61.29 -22.94
N GLU A 43 20.71 -62.58 -22.57
CA GLU A 43 19.79 -63.13 -21.56
C GLU A 43 20.31 -63.25 -20.10
N ALA A 44 19.39 -63.71 -19.23
CA ALA A 44 19.44 -63.70 -17.78
C ALA A 44 20.32 -64.78 -17.12
N THR A 45 20.58 -64.59 -15.82
CA THR A 45 20.69 -65.69 -14.85
C THR A 45 20.26 -65.21 -13.46
N THR A 46 19.69 -66.12 -12.66
CA THR A 46 19.21 -65.86 -11.29
C THR A 46 20.13 -66.53 -10.28
N ASP A 47 20.36 -65.92 -9.11
CA ASP A 47 20.17 -66.66 -7.85
C ASP A 47 20.08 -65.81 -6.57
N GLU A 48 19.48 -66.47 -5.57
CA GLU A 48 19.33 -66.24 -4.13
C GLU A 48 19.73 -64.90 -3.45
N ALA A 49 18.67 -64.23 -2.98
CA ALA A 49 18.52 -63.58 -1.67
C ALA A 49 19.72 -63.49 -0.71
N THR A 50 20.05 -62.25 -0.32
CA THR A 50 20.60 -61.93 1.01
C THR A 50 19.85 -60.76 1.62
N THR A 51 19.56 -60.85 2.92
CA THR A 51 18.84 -59.81 3.67
C THR A 51 19.82 -58.86 4.34
N ASP A 52 19.76 -57.58 3.99
CA ASP A 52 20.10 -56.51 4.94
C ASP A 52 19.06 -55.38 4.83
N GLY A 53 18.74 -54.76 5.96
CA GLY A 53 17.56 -53.92 6.14
C GLY A 53 17.89 -52.65 6.90
N THR A 54 18.66 -51.76 6.28
CA THR A 54 18.96 -50.42 6.80
C THR A 54 18.24 -49.36 5.96
N ALA A 55 17.24 -48.70 6.57
CA ALA A 55 16.40 -47.73 5.87
C ALA A 55 17.09 -46.36 5.73
N HIS A 56 16.73 -45.63 4.67
CA HIS A 56 16.94 -44.17 4.61
C HIS A 56 16.09 -43.47 5.68
N GLY A 57 16.57 -42.33 6.20
CA GLY A 57 15.78 -41.54 7.16
C GLY A 57 16.50 -40.41 7.90
N ASP A 58 17.52 -39.76 7.32
CA ASP A 58 17.98 -38.44 7.82
C ASP A 58 17.03 -37.35 7.29
N ASP A 59 15.79 -37.38 7.76
CA ASP A 59 14.81 -36.33 7.44
C ASP A 59 15.23 -35.00 8.12
N PRO A 60 15.30 -33.88 7.38
CA PRO A 60 15.53 -32.58 7.99
C PRO A 60 14.37 -32.23 8.95
N PRO A 61 14.62 -31.47 10.03
CA PRO A 61 13.62 -31.21 11.06
C PRO A 61 12.38 -30.55 10.46
N GLU A 62 11.19 -31.06 10.82
CA GLU A 62 9.91 -30.63 10.27
C GLU A 62 9.78 -29.10 10.26
N THR A 63 9.63 -28.53 9.05
CA THR A 63 9.27 -27.12 8.90
C THR A 63 7.96 -26.87 9.63
N SER A 64 7.94 -25.89 10.55
CA SER A 64 6.81 -25.62 11.44
C SER A 64 5.48 -25.70 10.72
N ALA A 65 4.60 -26.62 11.15
CA ALA A 65 3.35 -26.95 10.48
C ALA A 65 2.59 -25.68 10.06
N ALA A 66 2.46 -25.46 8.76
CA ALA A 66 1.90 -24.24 8.21
C ALA A 66 0.48 -24.01 8.75
N ASP A 67 0.22 -22.80 9.28
CA ASP A 67 -1.10 -22.43 9.77
C ASP A 67 -2.15 -22.74 8.69
N SER A 68 -3.17 -23.54 9.04
CA SER A 68 -4.22 -23.91 8.10
C SER A 68 -4.84 -22.66 7.45
N PRO A 69 -5.14 -22.65 6.14
CA PRO A 69 -5.73 -21.48 5.47
C PRO A 69 -6.99 -20.93 6.17
N ALA A 70 -7.76 -21.79 6.85
CA ALA A 70 -8.90 -21.37 7.66
C ALA A 70 -8.48 -20.56 8.91
N ILE A 71 -7.36 -20.88 9.54
CA ILE A 71 -6.78 -20.15 10.68
C ILE A 71 -6.24 -18.80 10.20
N ALA A 72 -5.53 -18.78 9.07
CA ALA A 72 -5.03 -17.55 8.45
C ALA A 72 -6.18 -16.57 8.12
N VAL A 73 -7.25 -17.05 7.46
CA VAL A 73 -8.44 -16.25 7.15
C VAL A 73 -9.16 -15.79 8.43
N ALA A 74 -9.34 -16.66 9.43
CA ALA A 74 -9.98 -16.30 10.69
C ALA A 74 -9.18 -15.22 11.46
N ALA A 75 -7.85 -15.33 11.49
CA ALA A 75 -6.97 -14.32 12.09
C ALA A 75 -7.03 -12.99 11.32
N ALA A 76 -6.97 -13.03 9.99
CA ALA A 76 -7.04 -11.86 9.12
C ALA A 76 -8.36 -11.08 9.29
N VAL A 77 -9.51 -11.78 9.28
CA VAL A 77 -10.82 -11.18 9.54
C VAL A 77 -10.92 -10.66 10.97
N GLY A 78 -10.50 -11.45 11.96
CA GLY A 78 -10.55 -11.06 13.37
C GLY A 78 -9.75 -9.80 13.67
N LEU A 79 -8.51 -9.72 13.20
CA LEU A 79 -7.64 -8.55 13.39
C LEU A 79 -8.14 -7.34 12.60
N GLY A 80 -8.53 -7.53 11.34
CA GLY A 80 -9.03 -6.47 10.47
C GLY A 80 -10.33 -5.82 10.95
N VAL A 81 -11.17 -6.56 11.69
CA VAL A 81 -12.39 -6.03 12.35
C VAL A 81 -12.12 -5.50 13.76
N LEU A 82 -11.15 -6.08 14.49
CA LEU A 82 -10.82 -5.64 15.85
C LEU A 82 -10.21 -4.24 15.89
N GLY A 83 -9.39 -3.85 14.91
CA GLY A 83 -8.82 -2.49 14.83
C GLY A 83 -9.90 -1.39 14.85
N PRO A 84 -10.87 -1.40 13.91
CA PRO A 84 -11.99 -0.46 13.89
C PRO A 84 -12.84 -0.49 15.18
N VAL A 85 -13.01 -1.66 15.81
CA VAL A 85 -13.71 -1.76 17.10
C VAL A 85 -12.94 -1.06 18.22
N ILE A 86 -11.61 -1.23 18.30
CA ILE A 86 -10.75 -0.50 19.25
C ILE A 86 -10.80 1.01 18.95
N ALA A 87 -10.79 1.41 17.68
CA ALA A 87 -10.87 2.82 17.28
C ALA A 87 -12.17 3.48 17.74
N VAL A 88 -13.33 2.83 17.54
CA VAL A 88 -14.64 3.34 17.97
C VAL A 88 -14.75 3.40 19.49
N VAL A 89 -14.40 2.32 20.20
CA VAL A 89 -14.44 2.26 21.68
C VAL A 89 -13.49 3.28 22.30
N GLY A 90 -12.27 3.37 21.77
CA GLY A 90 -11.25 4.32 22.22
C GLY A 90 -11.65 5.78 21.98
N SER A 91 -12.26 6.09 20.83
CA SER A 91 -12.81 7.43 20.54
C SER A 91 -13.95 7.80 21.49
N GLY A 92 -14.81 6.83 21.85
CA GLY A 92 -15.80 7.00 22.91
C GLY A 92 -15.16 7.29 24.28
N GLY A 93 -14.00 6.69 24.58
CA GLY A 93 -13.20 6.99 25.76
C GLY A 93 -12.62 8.42 25.74
N VAL A 94 -12.07 8.88 24.62
CA VAL A 94 -11.58 10.27 24.44
C VAL A 94 -12.73 11.26 24.64
N PHE A 95 -13.90 11.01 24.05
CA PHE A 95 -15.10 11.81 24.22
C PHE A 95 -15.61 11.83 25.67
N PHE A 96 -15.53 10.72 26.40
CA PHE A 96 -15.90 10.68 27.81
C PHE A 96 -14.95 11.54 28.67
N LEU A 97 -13.64 11.47 28.41
CA LEU A 97 -12.63 12.27 29.11
C LEU A 97 -12.75 13.77 28.79
N ASP A 98 -13.04 14.14 27.54
CA ASP A 98 -13.37 15.51 27.12
C ASP A 98 -14.49 16.10 28.00
N ARG A 99 -15.58 15.35 28.21
CA ARG A 99 -16.71 15.79 29.03
C ARG A 99 -16.40 15.86 30.52
N LEU A 100 -15.55 14.98 31.05
CA LEU A 100 -15.09 15.08 32.44
C LEU A 100 -14.13 16.25 32.68
N ALA A 101 -13.35 16.63 31.66
CA ALA A 101 -12.42 17.76 31.73
C ALA A 101 -13.08 19.14 31.54
N GLY A 102 -14.38 19.18 31.20
CA GLY A 102 -15.11 20.42 30.92
C GLY A 102 -15.03 20.90 29.46
N GLY A 103 -14.54 20.05 28.55
CA GLY A 103 -14.33 20.35 27.12
C GLY A 103 -12.87 20.67 26.81
N PHE A 104 -12.23 19.84 25.98
CA PHE A 104 -10.91 20.12 25.44
C PHE A 104 -10.97 21.10 24.26
N PRO A 105 -9.87 21.82 23.94
CA PRO A 105 -9.73 22.49 22.66
C PRO A 105 -9.84 21.51 21.49
N LEU A 106 -10.51 21.90 20.40
CA LEU A 106 -10.80 21.04 19.24
C LEU A 106 -9.58 20.24 18.74
N VAL A 107 -8.42 20.90 18.62
CA VAL A 107 -7.16 20.29 18.17
C VAL A 107 -6.66 19.20 19.14
N VAL A 108 -6.89 19.35 20.45
CA VAL A 108 -6.52 18.34 21.46
C VAL A 108 -7.40 17.11 21.31
N SER A 109 -8.72 17.28 21.20
CA SER A 109 -9.65 16.16 20.95
C SER A 109 -9.32 15.43 19.64
N LEU A 110 -8.94 16.15 18.59
CA LEU A 110 -8.54 15.56 17.31
C LEU A 110 -7.22 14.79 17.40
N VAL A 111 -6.19 15.36 18.03
CA VAL A 111 -4.90 14.68 18.22
C VAL A 111 -5.05 13.43 19.10
N LEU A 112 -5.86 13.48 20.18
CA LEU A 112 -6.16 12.30 21.00
C LEU A 112 -6.95 11.24 20.21
N THR A 113 -7.95 11.65 19.42
CA THR A 113 -8.75 10.74 18.58
C THR A 113 -7.90 10.10 17.48
N LEU A 114 -6.97 10.83 16.88
CA LEU A 114 -5.99 10.28 15.93
C LEU A 114 -5.02 9.30 16.61
N ILE A 115 -4.43 9.65 17.75
CA ILE A 115 -3.52 8.75 18.47
C ILE A 115 -4.22 7.43 18.87
N VAL A 116 -5.42 7.52 19.44
CA VAL A 116 -6.18 6.34 19.88
C VAL A 116 -6.74 5.56 18.68
N GLY A 117 -7.39 6.25 17.74
CA GLY A 117 -8.05 5.64 16.58
C GLY A 117 -7.10 5.13 15.50
N GLN A 118 -5.82 5.51 15.51
CA GLN A 118 -4.83 5.08 14.52
C GLN A 118 -3.63 4.36 15.17
N TYR A 119 -2.80 5.08 15.93
CA TYR A 119 -1.58 4.51 16.50
C TYR A 119 -1.85 3.42 17.54
N VAL A 120 -2.93 3.49 18.32
CA VAL A 120 -3.31 2.41 19.26
C VAL A 120 -4.14 1.34 18.54
N ALA A 121 -5.21 1.75 17.85
CA ALA A 121 -6.20 0.82 17.30
C ALA A 121 -5.72 -0.02 16.10
N PHE A 122 -4.95 0.54 15.17
CA PHE A 122 -4.43 -0.19 14.02
C PHE A 122 -2.95 -0.56 14.23
N GLY A 123 -2.08 0.44 14.41
CA GLY A 123 -0.63 0.21 14.58
C GLY A 123 -0.30 -0.59 15.84
N GLY A 124 -0.85 -0.21 16.99
CA GLY A 124 -0.64 -0.86 18.28
C GLY A 124 -1.22 -2.28 18.34
N LEU A 125 -2.39 -2.51 17.74
CA LEU A 125 -2.96 -3.85 17.56
C LEU A 125 -2.04 -4.75 16.72
N ALA A 126 -1.59 -4.27 15.57
CA ALA A 126 -0.74 -5.01 14.65
C ALA A 126 0.63 -5.36 15.28
N LEU A 127 1.31 -4.37 15.87
CA LEU A 127 2.59 -4.56 16.55
C LEU A 127 2.43 -5.46 17.80
N GLY A 128 1.34 -5.30 18.55
CA GLY A 128 1.01 -6.16 19.70
C GLY A 128 0.71 -7.61 19.29
N TYR A 129 0.04 -7.82 18.15
CA TYR A 129 -0.21 -9.14 17.59
C TYR A 129 1.10 -9.84 17.16
N LEU A 130 2.01 -9.13 16.50
CA LEU A 130 3.30 -9.69 16.10
C LEU A 130 4.20 -9.98 17.32
N ALA A 131 4.21 -9.11 18.32
CA ALA A 131 4.89 -9.37 19.59
C ALA A 131 4.28 -10.60 20.32
N TRP A 132 2.96 -10.77 20.28
CA TRP A 132 2.28 -11.96 20.82
C TRP A 132 2.56 -13.24 20.02
N ARG A 133 2.76 -13.16 18.70
CA ARG A 133 3.30 -14.23 17.85
C ARG A 133 4.78 -14.54 18.12
N GLY A 134 5.45 -13.80 19.00
CA GLY A 134 6.83 -14.03 19.42
C GLY A 134 7.90 -13.30 18.61
N PHE A 135 7.52 -12.39 17.71
CA PHE A 135 8.50 -11.59 16.95
C PHE A 135 9.15 -10.53 17.83
N ASP A 136 10.49 -10.46 17.82
CA ASP A 136 11.23 -9.34 18.41
C ASP A 136 11.21 -8.09 17.49
N ARG A 137 11.87 -7.00 17.89
CA ARG A 137 11.87 -5.74 17.11
C ARG A 137 12.45 -5.91 15.70
N SER A 138 13.49 -6.71 15.55
CA SER A 138 14.12 -7.06 14.26
C SER A 138 13.19 -7.94 13.43
N GLY A 139 12.57 -8.94 14.06
CA GLY A 139 11.57 -9.80 13.44
C GLY A 139 10.36 -9.02 12.91
N ILE A 140 9.83 -8.07 13.70
CA ILE A 140 8.74 -7.18 13.29
C ILE A 140 9.15 -6.32 12.08
N VAL A 141 10.31 -5.67 12.13
CA VAL A 141 10.81 -4.83 11.02
C VAL A 141 11.04 -5.64 9.73
N SER A 142 11.49 -6.89 9.86
CA SER A 142 11.68 -7.80 8.74
C SER A 142 10.35 -8.32 8.17
N TYR A 143 9.45 -8.79 9.03
CA TYR A 143 8.12 -9.31 8.66
C TYR A 143 7.23 -8.25 7.99
N LEU A 144 7.27 -7.02 8.52
CA LEU A 144 6.56 -5.87 7.96
C LEU A 144 7.29 -5.26 6.76
N GLY A 145 8.51 -5.68 6.42
CA GLY A 145 9.29 -5.07 5.34
C GLY A 145 9.44 -3.55 5.50
N VAL A 146 10.01 -3.07 6.61
CA VAL A 146 10.17 -1.62 6.83
C VAL A 146 11.56 -1.18 6.38
N GLN A 147 11.70 -0.80 5.11
CA GLN A 147 12.95 -0.25 4.55
C GLN A 147 12.76 1.16 3.94
N ARG A 148 13.87 1.85 3.67
CA ARG A 148 13.82 3.13 2.94
C ARG A 148 13.53 2.84 1.46
N PRO A 149 12.47 3.42 0.85
CA PRO A 149 12.17 3.18 -0.55
C PRO A 149 13.24 3.75 -1.48
N SER A 150 13.58 3.00 -2.51
CA SER A 150 14.38 3.44 -3.65
C SER A 150 13.65 4.49 -4.51
N LEU A 151 14.38 5.16 -5.41
CA LEU A 151 13.77 6.09 -6.37
C LEU A 151 12.74 5.39 -7.27
N THR A 152 12.95 4.12 -7.60
CA THR A 152 11.98 3.29 -8.35
C THR A 152 10.69 3.10 -7.57
N GLU A 153 10.78 2.78 -6.27
CA GLU A 153 9.61 2.64 -5.39
C GLU A 153 8.88 3.98 -5.17
N VAL A 154 9.59 5.10 -5.09
CA VAL A 154 8.97 6.45 -5.10
C VAL A 154 8.25 6.71 -6.43
N GLY A 155 8.79 6.21 -7.54
CA GLY A 155 8.09 6.17 -8.83
C GLY A 155 6.81 5.32 -8.79
N LEU A 156 6.82 4.17 -8.09
CA LEU A 156 5.63 3.33 -7.89
C LEU A 156 4.58 3.98 -6.99
N VAL A 157 4.95 4.84 -6.04
CA VAL A 157 3.99 5.67 -5.28
C VAL A 157 3.21 6.59 -6.23
N VAL A 158 3.89 7.28 -7.15
CA VAL A 158 3.22 8.17 -8.11
C VAL A 158 2.44 7.37 -9.17
N GLY A 159 3.04 6.33 -9.74
CA GLY A 159 2.39 5.48 -10.75
C GLY A 159 1.18 4.72 -10.20
N GLY A 160 1.28 4.16 -9.00
CA GLY A 160 0.17 3.54 -8.28
C GLY A 160 -0.96 4.52 -8.00
N TRP A 161 -0.64 5.76 -7.61
CA TRP A 161 -1.65 6.80 -7.41
C TRP A 161 -2.38 7.16 -8.71
N VAL A 162 -1.67 7.24 -9.86
CA VAL A 162 -2.31 7.43 -11.17
C VAL A 162 -3.23 6.25 -11.53
N VAL A 163 -2.82 5.00 -11.28
CA VAL A 163 -3.67 3.81 -11.49
C VAL A 163 -4.94 3.87 -10.62
N ILE A 164 -4.82 4.32 -9.36
CA ILE A 164 -5.97 4.54 -8.47
C ILE A 164 -6.92 5.60 -9.05
N VAL A 165 -6.40 6.76 -9.47
CA VAL A 165 -7.23 7.83 -10.05
C VAL A 165 -7.95 7.36 -11.31
N LEU A 166 -7.25 6.70 -12.24
CA LEU A 166 -7.85 6.17 -13.47
C LEU A 166 -8.93 5.11 -13.18
N THR A 167 -8.69 4.23 -12.20
CA THR A 167 -9.66 3.20 -11.81
C THR A 167 -10.88 3.82 -11.12
N LEU A 168 -10.68 4.79 -10.23
CA LEU A 168 -11.77 5.51 -9.57
C LEU A 168 -12.61 6.33 -10.55
N LEU A 169 -12.02 6.91 -11.60
CA LEU A 169 -12.78 7.57 -12.67
C LEU A 169 -13.72 6.57 -13.36
N VAL A 170 -13.22 5.41 -13.81
CA VAL A 170 -14.02 4.37 -14.45
C VAL A 170 -15.13 3.85 -13.53
N VAL A 171 -14.80 3.51 -12.28
CA VAL A 171 -15.77 3.00 -11.29
C VAL A 171 -16.83 4.06 -10.96
N SER A 172 -16.44 5.33 -10.80
CA SER A 172 -17.38 6.43 -10.54
C SER A 172 -18.29 6.69 -11.73
N THR A 173 -17.82 6.52 -12.97
CA THR A 173 -18.69 6.57 -14.16
C THR A 173 -19.71 5.44 -14.15
N VAL A 174 -19.32 4.21 -13.82
CA VAL A 174 -20.24 3.07 -13.70
C VAL A 174 -21.29 3.30 -12.60
N VAL A 175 -20.88 3.79 -11.43
CA VAL A 175 -21.78 4.12 -10.31
C VAL A 175 -22.83 5.18 -10.72
N GLN A 176 -22.42 6.23 -11.43
CA GLN A 176 -23.32 7.25 -11.97
C GLN A 176 -24.28 6.70 -13.03
N LEU A 177 -23.80 5.86 -13.96
CA LEU A 177 -24.64 5.23 -14.99
C LEU A 177 -25.68 4.25 -14.41
N LEU A 178 -25.40 3.66 -13.25
CA LEU A 178 -26.34 2.83 -12.50
C LEU A 178 -27.32 3.64 -11.63
N GLY A 179 -27.16 4.97 -11.53
CA GLY A 179 -27.92 5.83 -10.63
C GLY A 179 -27.70 5.51 -9.15
N ALA A 180 -26.57 4.90 -8.80
CA ALA A 180 -26.31 4.42 -7.45
C ALA A 180 -25.82 5.56 -6.53
N GLU A 181 -26.50 5.74 -5.40
CA GLU A 181 -26.08 6.64 -4.32
C GLU A 181 -24.70 6.23 -3.77
N THR A 182 -23.96 7.19 -3.22
CA THR A 182 -22.74 6.98 -2.44
C THR A 182 -22.90 7.53 -1.02
N ALA A 183 -22.10 7.02 -0.08
CA ALA A 183 -22.02 7.54 1.27
C ALA A 183 -20.82 8.49 1.45
N SER A 184 -21.04 9.56 2.21
CA SER A 184 -20.01 10.47 2.71
C SER A 184 -19.16 9.84 3.81
N ASN A 185 -17.94 10.34 3.99
CA ASN A 185 -17.01 9.94 5.05
C ASN A 185 -17.09 10.93 6.23
N GLN A 186 -17.18 10.42 7.46
CA GLN A 186 -17.34 11.22 8.69
C GLN A 186 -16.21 12.23 8.88
N SER A 187 -14.96 11.86 8.57
CA SER A 187 -13.80 12.77 8.67
C SER A 187 -13.84 13.87 7.61
N ALA A 188 -14.41 13.60 6.44
CA ALA A 188 -14.60 14.61 5.40
C ALA A 188 -15.75 15.58 5.74
N GLU A 189 -16.90 15.08 6.22
CA GLU A 189 -18.00 15.93 6.71
C GLU A 189 -17.54 16.86 7.85
N PHE A 190 -16.81 16.31 8.82
CA PHE A 190 -16.25 17.06 9.94
C PHE A 190 -15.21 18.10 9.49
N ALA A 191 -14.42 17.78 8.45
CA ALA A 191 -13.48 18.69 7.84
C ALA A 191 -14.16 19.87 7.11
N VAL A 192 -15.26 19.63 6.38
CA VAL A 192 -16.09 20.69 5.76
C VAL A 192 -16.63 21.64 6.83
N GLN A 193 -17.05 21.11 7.98
CA GLN A 193 -17.54 21.90 9.10
C GLN A 193 -16.43 22.68 9.84
N ASN A 194 -15.16 22.32 9.65
CA ASN A 194 -14.02 22.90 10.38
C ASN A 194 -12.79 23.13 9.45
N PRO A 195 -12.87 23.93 8.36
CA PRO A 195 -11.87 23.90 7.28
C PRO A 195 -10.42 24.19 7.71
N ALA A 196 -10.24 24.94 8.79
CA ALA A 196 -8.94 25.24 9.39
C ALA A 196 -8.16 23.99 9.88
N ILE A 197 -8.80 22.82 10.05
CA ILE A 197 -8.12 21.57 10.43
C ILE A 197 -7.59 20.80 9.22
N ILE A 198 -8.00 21.12 7.99
CA ILE A 198 -7.67 20.30 6.81
C ILE A 198 -6.15 20.20 6.57
N PRO A 199 -5.33 21.26 6.75
CA PRO A 199 -3.87 21.13 6.69
C PRO A 199 -3.28 20.14 7.72
N LEU A 200 -3.87 20.03 8.92
CA LEU A 200 -3.49 19.02 9.91
C LEU A 200 -3.86 17.61 9.44
N PHE A 201 -5.03 17.44 8.82
CA PHE A 201 -5.45 16.15 8.26
C PHE A 201 -4.56 15.72 7.08
N ILE A 202 -4.20 16.62 6.17
CA ILE A 202 -3.28 16.36 5.05
C ILE A 202 -1.93 15.79 5.57
N VAL A 203 -1.36 16.41 6.61
CA VAL A 203 -0.12 15.90 7.25
C VAL A 203 -0.36 14.58 7.99
N ALA A 204 -1.50 14.42 8.67
CA ALA A 204 -1.85 13.19 9.37
C ALA A 204 -2.06 11.99 8.43
N MET A 205 -2.42 12.20 7.16
CA MET A 205 -2.54 11.09 6.20
C MET A 205 -1.19 10.37 5.97
N PHE A 206 -0.09 11.14 5.89
CA PHE A 206 1.26 10.58 5.70
C PHE A 206 1.91 10.08 6.99
N LEU A 207 1.66 10.74 8.13
CA LEU A 207 2.37 10.44 9.38
C LEU A 207 1.60 9.48 10.31
N VAL A 208 0.27 9.46 10.22
CA VAL A 208 -0.60 8.76 11.17
C VAL A 208 -1.42 7.67 10.48
N VAL A 209 -2.27 8.05 9.51
CA VAL A 209 -3.29 7.17 8.92
C VAL A 209 -2.68 6.12 8.00
N GLY A 210 -2.05 6.53 6.90
CA GLY A 210 -1.43 5.61 5.94
C GLY A 210 -0.46 4.61 6.59
N PRO A 211 0.46 5.04 7.48
CA PRO A 211 1.31 4.12 8.22
C PRO A 211 0.53 3.16 9.13
N SER A 212 -0.41 3.65 9.96
CA SER A 212 -1.09 2.80 10.94
C SER A 212 -2.00 1.77 10.28
N GLU A 213 -2.75 2.18 9.26
CA GLU A 213 -3.67 1.31 8.53
C GLU A 213 -2.91 0.29 7.67
N GLU A 214 -1.89 0.69 6.90
CA GLU A 214 -1.15 -0.28 6.09
C GLU A 214 -0.34 -1.27 6.97
N ILE A 215 0.16 -0.86 8.15
CA ILE A 215 0.77 -1.78 9.13
C ILE A 215 -0.22 -2.88 9.54
N LEU A 216 -1.50 -2.56 9.79
CA LEU A 216 -2.49 -3.61 10.05
C LEU A 216 -2.87 -4.36 8.77
N TYR A 217 -3.29 -3.67 7.70
CA TYR A 217 -3.98 -4.30 6.58
C TYR A 217 -3.04 -4.95 5.54
N ARG A 218 -1.82 -4.44 5.36
CA ARG A 218 -0.79 -5.07 4.51
C ARG A 218 0.17 -5.91 5.33
N GLY A 219 0.75 -5.27 6.35
CA GLY A 219 1.70 -5.91 7.26
C GLY A 219 1.14 -7.17 7.89
N VAL A 220 -0.01 -7.06 8.57
CA VAL A 220 -0.58 -8.18 9.35
C VAL A 220 -1.70 -8.93 8.62
N VAL A 221 -2.75 -8.27 8.11
CA VAL A 221 -3.92 -8.95 7.51
C VAL A 221 -3.54 -9.62 6.20
N GLN A 222 -2.94 -8.90 5.25
CA GLN A 222 -2.42 -9.50 4.01
C GLN A 222 -1.24 -10.45 4.32
N GLY A 223 -0.28 -10.08 5.16
CA GLY A 223 0.84 -10.94 5.57
C GLY A 223 0.40 -12.31 6.12
N ARG A 224 -0.55 -12.33 7.05
CA ARG A 224 -1.09 -13.58 7.62
C ARG A 224 -1.86 -14.42 6.61
N LEU A 225 -2.53 -13.79 5.64
CA LEU A 225 -3.11 -14.52 4.51
C LEU A 225 -2.01 -15.11 3.61
N ARG A 226 -0.92 -14.38 3.37
CA ARG A 226 0.20 -14.81 2.51
C ARG A 226 1.01 -15.98 3.07
N GLU A 227 1.03 -16.17 4.39
CA GLU A 227 1.60 -17.37 5.03
C GLU A 227 0.90 -18.67 4.60
N SER A 228 -0.36 -18.62 4.19
CA SER A 228 -1.17 -19.82 3.87
C SER A 228 -1.90 -19.78 2.52
N LEU A 229 -1.83 -18.66 1.78
CA LEU A 229 -2.52 -18.44 0.49
C LEU A 229 -1.61 -17.75 -0.53
N PRO A 230 -1.77 -18.02 -1.85
CA PRO A 230 -1.11 -17.26 -2.91
C PRO A 230 -1.43 -15.76 -2.90
N ALA A 231 -0.59 -14.97 -3.58
CA ALA A 231 -0.69 -13.50 -3.66
C ALA A 231 -2.11 -12.98 -3.99
N VAL A 232 -2.68 -13.41 -5.12
CA VAL A 232 -3.96 -12.90 -5.63
C VAL A 232 -5.13 -13.06 -4.62
N PRO A 233 -5.45 -14.26 -4.08
CA PRO A 233 -6.51 -14.39 -3.09
C PRO A 233 -6.19 -13.67 -1.77
N ALA A 234 -4.93 -13.62 -1.33
CA ALA A 234 -4.56 -12.89 -0.11
C ALA A 234 -4.79 -11.38 -0.25
N ILE A 235 -4.34 -10.77 -1.36
CA ILE A 235 -4.58 -9.35 -1.69
C ILE A 235 -6.08 -9.06 -1.80
N ALA A 236 -6.84 -9.93 -2.47
CA ALA A 236 -8.28 -9.77 -2.65
C ALA A 236 -9.05 -9.85 -1.31
N ILE A 237 -8.74 -10.84 -0.46
CA ILE A 237 -9.39 -10.99 0.85
C ILE A 237 -9.01 -9.84 1.78
N ALA A 238 -7.72 -9.48 1.88
CA ALA A 238 -7.28 -8.33 2.68
C ALA A 238 -7.95 -7.03 2.23
N SER A 239 -8.10 -6.84 0.91
CA SER A 239 -8.75 -5.65 0.35
C SER A 239 -10.25 -5.63 0.54
N GLY A 240 -10.92 -6.80 0.52
CA GLY A 240 -12.32 -6.92 0.90
C GLY A 240 -12.55 -6.59 2.37
N ILE A 241 -11.66 -7.03 3.27
CA ILE A 241 -11.71 -6.71 4.71
C ILE A 241 -11.52 -5.20 4.92
N PHE A 242 -10.46 -4.60 4.36
CA PHE A 242 -10.16 -3.17 4.44
C PHE A 242 -11.32 -2.31 3.91
N ALA A 243 -11.86 -2.65 2.73
CA ALA A 243 -12.97 -1.92 2.14
C ALA A 243 -14.25 -2.05 2.98
N PHE A 244 -14.57 -3.25 3.47
CA PHE A 244 -15.80 -3.49 4.22
C PHE A 244 -15.85 -2.73 5.55
N ILE A 245 -14.74 -2.66 6.30
CA ILE A 245 -14.74 -2.00 7.62
C ILE A 245 -14.96 -0.48 7.56
N HIS A 246 -14.79 0.14 6.38
CA HIS A 246 -15.11 1.55 6.18
C HIS A 246 -16.61 1.86 6.37
N VAL A 247 -17.51 0.87 6.34
CA VAL A 247 -18.94 1.03 6.67
C VAL A 247 -19.20 1.73 8.01
N MET A 248 -18.24 1.62 8.96
CA MET A 248 -18.25 2.26 10.27
C MET A 248 -17.90 3.76 10.22
N ALA A 249 -17.05 4.17 9.27
CA ALA A 249 -16.59 5.56 9.07
C ALA A 249 -17.43 6.34 8.04
N LEU A 250 -18.42 5.68 7.44
CA LEU A 250 -19.34 6.27 6.46
C LEU A 250 -20.66 6.72 7.10
N THR A 251 -21.32 7.72 6.52
CA THR A 251 -22.66 8.21 6.89
C THR A 251 -23.70 7.82 5.84
N GLY A 252 -24.91 8.39 5.89
CA GLY A 252 -25.98 8.09 4.94
C GLY A 252 -26.54 6.66 5.04
N GLY A 253 -27.35 6.30 4.04
CA GLY A 253 -28.11 5.04 3.98
C GLY A 253 -27.27 3.82 3.60
N ILE A 254 -27.77 2.62 3.94
CA ILE A 254 -27.03 1.36 3.76
C ILE A 254 -26.63 1.09 2.30
N SER A 255 -27.48 1.49 1.33
CA SER A 255 -27.17 1.38 -0.10
C SER A 255 -25.91 2.16 -0.46
N GLY A 256 -25.91 3.47 -0.20
CA GLY A 256 -24.75 4.34 -0.46
C GLY A 256 -23.47 3.91 0.25
N ARG A 257 -23.58 3.35 1.47
CA ARG A 257 -22.40 2.78 2.16
C ARG A 257 -21.84 1.57 1.43
N LEU A 258 -22.69 0.65 0.98
CA LEU A 258 -22.25 -0.52 0.21
C LEU A 258 -21.66 -0.12 -1.15
N THR A 259 -22.20 0.92 -1.81
CA THR A 259 -21.58 1.51 -3.00
C THR A 259 -20.18 2.05 -2.69
N THR A 260 -20.02 2.88 -1.65
CA THR A 260 -18.70 3.44 -1.30
C THR A 260 -17.71 2.35 -0.85
N VAL A 261 -18.15 1.31 -0.14
CA VAL A 261 -17.35 0.11 0.16
C VAL A 261 -16.88 -0.58 -1.13
N ALA A 262 -17.75 -0.76 -2.11
CA ALA A 262 -17.37 -1.35 -3.40
C ALA A 262 -16.38 -0.47 -4.19
N ILE A 263 -16.46 0.86 -4.07
CA ILE A 263 -15.47 1.79 -4.65
C ILE A 263 -14.10 1.64 -3.95
N LEU A 264 -14.09 1.61 -2.60
CA LEU A 264 -12.86 1.52 -1.78
C LEU A 264 -12.08 0.21 -1.93
N PHE A 265 -12.71 -0.85 -2.45
CA PHE A 265 -12.05 -2.09 -2.81
C PHE A 265 -10.94 -1.89 -3.85
N PHE A 266 -11.15 -1.02 -4.85
CA PHE A 266 -10.21 -0.84 -5.96
C PHE A 266 -8.89 -0.16 -5.57
N PRO A 267 -8.87 0.98 -4.83
CA PRO A 267 -7.62 1.53 -4.28
C PRO A 267 -6.87 0.52 -3.41
N SER A 268 -7.61 -0.24 -2.59
CA SER A 268 -7.02 -1.24 -1.70
C SER A 268 -6.32 -2.38 -2.44
N LEU A 269 -6.84 -2.81 -3.61
CA LEU A 269 -6.13 -3.78 -4.45
C LEU A 269 -4.78 -3.22 -4.93
N VAL A 270 -4.70 -1.94 -5.28
CA VAL A 270 -3.44 -1.31 -5.70
C VAL A 270 -2.45 -1.23 -4.54
N PHE A 271 -2.89 -0.82 -3.35
CA PHE A 271 -2.05 -0.82 -2.14
C PHE A 271 -1.49 -2.24 -1.86
N GLY A 272 -2.34 -3.27 -1.95
CA GLY A 272 -1.95 -4.67 -1.74
C GLY A 272 -1.01 -5.23 -2.80
N ALA A 273 -1.20 -4.89 -4.07
CA ALA A 273 -0.34 -5.28 -5.17
C ALA A 273 1.02 -4.58 -5.13
N VAL A 274 1.06 -3.28 -4.76
CA VAL A 274 2.31 -2.54 -4.56
C VAL A 274 3.11 -3.13 -3.41
N TYR A 275 2.47 -3.48 -2.28
CA TYR A 275 3.16 -4.15 -1.15
C TYR A 275 3.75 -5.51 -1.54
N GLU A 276 2.98 -6.35 -2.23
CA GLU A 276 3.43 -7.67 -2.69
C GLU A 276 4.60 -7.56 -3.69
N TYR A 277 4.59 -6.52 -4.54
CA TYR A 277 5.65 -6.29 -5.53
C TYR A 277 6.95 -5.76 -4.92
N THR A 278 6.88 -4.85 -3.94
CA THR A 278 8.07 -4.23 -3.34
C THR A 278 8.64 -4.99 -2.16
N GLY A 279 7.80 -5.74 -1.42
CA GLY A 279 8.15 -6.28 -0.10
C GLY A 279 8.46 -5.19 0.94
N ASN A 280 8.07 -3.94 0.66
CA ASN A 280 8.38 -2.76 1.47
C ASN A 280 7.11 -1.98 1.82
N LEU A 281 6.76 -1.95 3.10
CA LEU A 281 5.54 -1.35 3.65
C LEU A 281 5.54 0.18 3.63
N VAL A 282 6.71 0.82 3.52
CA VAL A 282 6.77 2.28 3.39
C VAL A 282 6.16 2.74 2.05
N VAL A 283 6.20 1.91 1.01
CA VAL A 283 5.65 2.22 -0.32
C VAL A 283 4.11 2.31 -0.32
N PRO A 284 3.33 1.28 0.11
CA PRO A 284 1.88 1.40 0.21
C PRO A 284 1.45 2.45 1.24
N ALA A 285 2.20 2.63 2.35
CA ALA A 285 1.87 3.67 3.35
C ALA A 285 2.00 5.10 2.77
N LEU A 286 3.03 5.36 1.95
CA LEU A 286 3.17 6.63 1.23
C LEU A 286 2.11 6.79 0.13
N LEU A 287 1.75 5.72 -0.58
CA LEU A 287 0.71 5.71 -1.61
C LEU A 287 -0.70 5.96 -1.06
N HIS A 288 -1.06 5.29 0.04
CA HIS A 288 -2.31 5.50 0.76
C HIS A 288 -2.34 6.91 1.39
N GLY A 289 -1.24 7.32 2.03
CA GLY A 289 -1.08 8.69 2.55
C GLY A 289 -1.26 9.76 1.46
N LEU A 290 -0.65 9.58 0.29
CA LEU A 290 -0.78 10.48 -0.87
C LEU A 290 -2.22 10.51 -1.40
N HIS A 291 -2.88 9.36 -1.54
CA HIS A 291 -4.25 9.29 -2.02
C HIS A 291 -5.20 10.11 -1.14
N ASN A 292 -5.16 9.88 0.18
CA ASN A 292 -6.03 10.57 1.12
C ASN A 292 -5.64 12.05 1.29
N ALA A 293 -4.33 12.37 1.24
CA ALA A 293 -3.85 13.75 1.29
C ALA A 293 -4.33 14.58 0.09
N VAL A 294 -4.38 14.00 -1.13
CA VAL A 294 -4.95 14.69 -2.29
C VAL A 294 -6.45 14.89 -2.14
N ILE A 295 -7.20 13.90 -1.63
CA ILE A 295 -8.65 14.05 -1.35
C ILE A 295 -8.89 15.22 -0.38
N PHE A 296 -8.14 15.30 0.72
CA PHE A 296 -8.24 16.44 1.65
C PHE A 296 -7.73 17.76 1.06
N THR A 297 -6.75 17.74 0.15
CA THR A 297 -6.29 18.96 -0.55
C THR A 297 -7.35 19.49 -1.51
N LEU A 298 -8.01 18.61 -2.27
CA LEU A 298 -9.15 18.97 -3.13
C LEU A 298 -10.32 19.50 -2.29
N LEU A 299 -10.62 18.85 -1.16
CA LEU A 299 -11.65 19.33 -0.22
C LEU A 299 -11.32 20.73 0.34
N TYR A 300 -10.06 20.99 0.70
CA TYR A 300 -9.62 22.31 1.14
C TYR A 300 -9.82 23.36 0.07
N VAL A 301 -9.44 23.08 -1.19
CA VAL A 301 -9.63 24.01 -2.31
C VAL A 301 -11.10 24.29 -2.56
N THR A 302 -11.95 23.25 -2.64
CA THR A 302 -13.39 23.39 -2.87
C THR A 302 -14.11 24.18 -1.77
N VAL A 303 -13.71 24.04 -0.51
CA VAL A 303 -14.36 24.71 0.63
C VAL A 303 -13.77 26.09 0.93
N THR A 304 -12.52 26.37 0.53
CA THR A 304 -11.86 27.67 0.79
C THR A 304 -12.07 28.67 -0.34
N TYR A 305 -12.21 28.19 -1.58
CA TYR A 305 -12.33 29.02 -2.80
C TYR A 305 -13.62 28.73 -3.58
N SER A 306 -14.70 28.37 -2.89
CA SER A 306 -15.97 27.98 -3.52
C SER A 306 -16.51 29.06 -4.46
N ASP A 307 -16.31 30.33 -4.08
CA ASP A 307 -16.96 31.47 -4.69
C ASP A 307 -16.12 31.95 -5.89
N GLU A 308 -14.79 32.00 -5.76
CA GLU A 308 -13.87 32.24 -6.88
C GLU A 308 -13.94 31.12 -7.94
N LEU A 309 -14.17 29.87 -7.53
CA LEU A 309 -14.40 28.76 -8.47
C LEU A 309 -15.73 28.89 -9.22
N GLN A 310 -16.77 29.46 -8.60
CA GLN A 310 -18.04 29.79 -9.28
C GLN A 310 -17.85 30.96 -10.25
N ASP A 311 -17.24 32.07 -9.81
CA ASP A 311 -16.91 33.21 -10.67
C ASP A 311 -16.05 32.80 -11.89
N MET A 312 -15.06 31.92 -11.69
CA MET A 312 -14.26 31.36 -12.79
C MET A 312 -15.07 30.45 -13.73
N ALA A 313 -16.01 29.66 -13.21
CA ALA A 313 -16.86 28.80 -14.02
C ALA A 313 -17.88 29.61 -14.85
N GLU A 314 -18.52 30.62 -14.27
CA GLU A 314 -19.41 31.54 -14.98
C GLU A 314 -18.63 32.38 -15.99
N GLY A 315 -17.46 32.90 -15.63
CA GLY A 315 -16.54 33.59 -16.54
C GLY A 315 -16.17 32.72 -17.74
N GLY A 316 -15.75 31.47 -17.52
CA GLY A 316 -15.48 30.51 -18.59
C GLY A 316 -16.70 30.21 -19.47
N ALA A 317 -17.88 30.06 -18.87
CA ALA A 317 -19.13 29.81 -19.58
C ALA A 317 -19.58 31.01 -20.45
N THR A 318 -19.28 32.25 -20.05
CA THR A 318 -19.55 33.44 -20.89
C THR A 318 -18.56 33.64 -22.04
N LEU A 319 -17.36 33.04 -21.97
CA LEU A 319 -16.35 33.08 -23.03
C LEU A 319 -16.55 31.97 -24.08
N LEU A 320 -17.12 30.83 -23.70
CA LEU A 320 -17.36 29.69 -24.61
C LEU A 320 -18.13 30.04 -25.91
N PRO A 321 -19.18 30.90 -25.88
CA PRO A 321 -19.91 31.31 -27.08
C PRO A 321 -19.18 32.31 -27.99
N LEU A 322 -18.00 32.81 -27.58
CA LEU A 322 -17.22 33.79 -28.33
C LEU A 322 -16.06 33.16 -29.13
N LEU A 323 -15.87 31.85 -29.03
CA LEU A 323 -14.93 31.10 -29.87
C LEU A 323 -15.59 30.78 -31.22
N PRO A 324 -15.00 31.20 -32.36
CA PRO A 324 -15.50 30.78 -33.67
C PRO A 324 -15.18 29.31 -33.93
N PHE A 325 -16.17 28.59 -34.45
CA PHE A 325 -16.03 27.26 -35.07
C PHE A 325 -15.63 27.39 -36.55
#